data_AF-A0A0S9LTH8-F1
#
_entry.id   AF-A0A0S9LTH8-F1
#
_cell.length_a   1.000
_cell.length_b   1.000
_cell.length_c   1.000
_cell.angle_alpha   90.00
_cell.angle_beta   90.00
_cell.angle_gamma   90.00
#
_symmetry.space_group_name_H-M   'P 1'
#
loop_
_entity.id
_entity.type
_entity.pdbx_description
1 polymer ?
#
loop_
_entity_poly.entity_id
_entity_poly.type
_entity_poly.pdbx_seq_one_letter_code
_entity_poly.pdbx_strand_id
1 'polypeptide(L)'
;MSLDDALKSPACLAARERLDAIMAEQKPDIVLLRAARQRAARACFRAEADAPPPSRAERPLVVLPPVPAPAPAAAPTAPAAPTAAAPPRPQPSQAARCDAGGCWDSQGQRLNRTGNQLVDPQGQLCTQQGTVLSCP
;
A
#
# COMPACT_ATOMS: atom_id res chain seq x y z
N MET A 1 30.49 -22.36 12.57
CA MET A 1 29.82 -22.74 11.31
C MET A 1 29.43 -21.47 10.60
N SER A 2 30.06 -21.19 9.46
CA SER A 2 29.84 -19.98 8.67
C SER A 2 28.50 -20.06 7.93
N LEU A 3 27.90 -18.92 7.55
CA LEU A 3 26.65 -18.89 6.78
C LEU A 3 26.78 -19.71 5.47
N ASP A 4 27.92 -19.61 4.80
CA ASP A 4 28.26 -20.37 3.59
C ASP A 4 28.16 -21.90 3.75
N ASP A 5 28.48 -22.41 4.95
CA ASP A 5 28.37 -23.84 5.27
C ASP A 5 26.90 -24.26 5.42
N ALA A 6 26.07 -23.39 5.99
CA ALA A 6 24.62 -23.61 6.10
C ALA A 6 23.93 -23.60 4.73
N LEU A 7 24.33 -22.71 3.81
CA LEU A 7 23.78 -22.66 2.44
C LEU A 7 24.14 -23.91 1.63
N LYS A 8 25.32 -24.49 1.85
CA LYS A 8 25.78 -25.71 1.18
C LYS A 8 25.31 -27.00 1.88
N SER A 9 24.66 -26.87 3.03
CA SER A 9 24.17 -28.03 3.77
C SER A 9 23.14 -28.82 2.96
N PRO A 10 23.11 -30.16 3.08
CA PRO A 10 22.14 -30.99 2.38
C PRO A 10 20.69 -30.63 2.74
N ALA A 11 20.46 -30.15 3.97
CA ALA A 11 19.16 -29.68 4.43
C ALA A 11 18.70 -28.42 3.68
N CYS A 12 19.59 -27.44 3.48
CA CYS A 12 19.28 -26.24 2.72
C CYS A 12 19.01 -26.55 1.24
N LEU A 13 19.86 -27.38 0.63
CA LEU A 13 19.69 -27.78 -0.78
C LEU A 13 18.36 -28.50 -1.01
N ALA A 14 18.01 -29.47 -0.17
CA ALA A 14 16.76 -30.20 -0.26
C ALA A 14 15.51 -29.34 0.04
N ALA A 15 15.65 -28.28 0.84
CA ALA A 15 14.58 -27.32 1.08
C ALA A 15 14.40 -26.37 -0.12
N ARG A 16 15.50 -25.96 -0.76
CA ARG A 16 15.50 -25.09 -1.94
C ARG A 16 14.88 -25.79 -3.15
N GLU A 17 15.22 -27.04 -3.39
CA GLU A 17 14.69 -27.82 -4.52
C GLU A 17 13.16 -27.97 -4.44
N ARG A 18 12.62 -28.22 -3.23
CA ARG A 18 11.16 -28.25 -3.00
C ARG A 18 10.49 -26.91 -3.25
N LEU A 19 11.14 -25.81 -2.83
CA LEU A 19 10.62 -24.47 -3.08
C LEU A 19 10.59 -24.18 -4.58
N ASP A 20 11.63 -24.57 -5.32
CA ASP A 20 11.72 -24.40 -6.77
C ASP A 20 10.61 -25.18 -7.50
N ALA A 21 10.38 -26.44 -7.11
CA ALA A 21 9.31 -27.27 -7.65
C ALA A 21 7.91 -26.64 -7.45
N ILE A 22 7.64 -26.04 -6.28
CA ILE A 22 6.37 -25.34 -6.01
C ILE A 22 6.29 -24.02 -6.79
N MET A 23 7.40 -23.29 -6.91
CA MET A 23 7.46 -22.04 -7.68
C MET A 23 7.30 -22.27 -9.20
N ALA A 24 7.69 -23.44 -9.70
CA ALA A 24 7.54 -23.83 -11.10
C ALA A 24 6.09 -24.16 -11.49
N GLU A 25 5.21 -24.40 -10.52
CA GLU A 25 3.78 -24.56 -10.80
C GLU A 25 3.17 -23.25 -11.33
N GLN A 26 2.24 -23.37 -12.28
CA GLN A 26 1.61 -22.21 -12.90
C GLN A 26 0.66 -21.47 -11.95
N LYS A 27 0.18 -22.17 -10.91
CA LYS A 27 -0.76 -21.64 -9.92
C LYS A 27 -0.54 -22.36 -8.58
N PRO A 28 0.59 -22.07 -7.89
CA PRO A 28 0.90 -22.71 -6.62
C PRO A 28 -0.07 -22.26 -5.55
N ASP A 29 -0.45 -23.19 -4.69
CA ASP A 29 -1.22 -22.87 -3.49
C ASP A 29 -0.42 -21.90 -2.61
N ILE A 30 -1.04 -20.77 -2.23
CA ILE A 30 -0.36 -19.70 -1.50
C ILE A 30 0.08 -20.14 -0.11
N VAL A 31 -0.66 -21.05 0.53
CA VAL A 31 -0.33 -21.59 1.85
C VAL A 31 0.87 -22.53 1.72
N LEU A 32 0.86 -23.41 0.73
CA LEU A 32 1.95 -24.32 0.41
C LEU A 32 3.24 -23.56 0.06
N LEU A 33 3.14 -22.54 -0.78
CA LEU A 33 4.26 -21.71 -1.18
C LEU A 33 4.85 -20.95 0.02
N ARG A 34 4.02 -20.41 0.90
CA ARG A 34 4.46 -19.74 2.14
C ARG A 34 5.20 -20.71 3.05
N ALA A 35 4.65 -21.90 3.27
CA ALA A 35 5.28 -22.93 4.10
C ALA A 35 6.64 -23.38 3.52
N ALA A 36 6.74 -23.53 2.20
CA ALA A 36 7.99 -23.89 1.53
C ALA A 36 9.06 -22.82 1.68
N ARG A 37 8.70 -21.54 1.53
CA ARG A 37 9.61 -20.40 1.76
C ARG A 37 10.14 -20.36 3.19
N GLN A 38 9.26 -20.51 4.18
CA GLN A 38 9.65 -20.57 5.60
C GLN A 38 10.60 -21.73 5.89
N ARG A 39 10.36 -22.90 5.27
CA ARG A 39 11.23 -24.07 5.44
C ARG A 39 12.62 -23.85 4.85
N ALA A 40 12.72 -23.28 3.65
CA ALA A 40 13.98 -22.93 3.02
C ALA A 40 14.73 -21.85 3.83
N ALA A 41 14.03 -20.81 4.28
CA ALA A 41 14.55 -19.76 5.15
C ALA A 41 15.19 -20.32 6.43
N ARG A 42 14.48 -21.20 7.13
CA ARG A 42 14.97 -21.82 8.37
C ARG A 42 16.17 -22.74 8.13
N ALA A 43 16.14 -23.53 7.06
CA ALA A 43 17.21 -24.47 6.73
C ALA A 43 18.50 -23.78 6.26
N CYS A 44 18.37 -22.67 5.51
CA CYS A 44 19.52 -21.99 4.90
C CYS A 44 20.07 -20.82 5.74
N PHE A 45 19.19 -20.11 6.47
CA PHE A 45 19.53 -18.84 7.14
C PHE A 45 19.21 -18.81 8.65
N ARG A 46 18.99 -19.98 9.28
CA ARG A 46 18.69 -20.10 10.72
C ARG A 46 17.65 -19.06 11.20
N ALA A 47 16.44 -19.15 10.67
CA ALA A 47 15.26 -18.39 11.08
C ALA A 47 15.32 -16.86 10.94
N GLU A 48 16.43 -16.27 10.48
CA GLU A 48 16.50 -14.81 10.21
C GLU A 48 15.52 -14.38 9.11
N ALA A 49 15.28 -15.27 8.15
CA ALA A 49 14.25 -15.09 7.11
C ALA A 49 12.82 -15.46 7.56
N ASP A 50 12.61 -15.89 8.80
CA ASP A 50 11.28 -16.12 9.41
C ASP A 50 10.78 -14.88 10.18
N ALA A 51 11.60 -13.83 10.29
CA ALA A 51 11.23 -12.61 10.96
C ALA A 51 9.93 -12.05 10.33
N PRO A 52 8.91 -11.74 11.16
CA PRO A 52 7.72 -11.08 10.65
C PRO A 52 8.13 -9.76 9.98
N PRO A 53 7.46 -9.36 8.88
CA PRO A 53 7.75 -8.07 8.26
C PRO A 53 7.63 -6.98 9.32
N PRO A 54 8.55 -5.98 9.32
CA PRO A 54 8.56 -4.94 10.34
C PRO A 54 7.19 -4.27 10.40
N SER A 55 6.65 -4.16 11.62
CA SER A 55 5.35 -3.52 11.80
C SER A 55 5.50 -2.03 11.55
N ARG A 56 4.54 -1.41 10.86
CA ARG A 56 4.58 0.03 10.53
C ARG A 56 4.79 0.94 11.76
N ALA A 57 4.47 0.45 12.95
CA ALA A 57 4.67 1.14 14.22
C ALA A 57 6.15 1.45 14.54
N GLU A 58 7.10 0.78 13.91
CA GLU A 58 8.54 0.96 14.16
C GLU A 58 9.17 2.05 13.28
N ARG A 59 8.39 2.70 12.39
CA ARG A 59 8.91 3.81 11.58
C ARG A 59 9.07 5.03 12.50
N PRO A 60 10.29 5.59 12.66
CA PRO A 60 10.50 6.80 13.44
C PRO A 60 9.58 7.91 12.92
N LEU A 61 8.88 8.58 13.82
CA LEU A 61 8.06 9.73 13.50
C LEU A 61 8.99 10.86 13.05
N VAL A 62 9.18 11.02 11.73
CA VAL A 62 9.86 12.19 11.19
C VAL A 62 8.89 13.38 11.34
N VAL A 63 9.11 14.17 12.39
CA VAL A 63 8.41 15.45 12.57
C VAL A 63 8.93 16.42 11.53
N LEU A 64 8.14 16.66 10.49
CA LEU A 64 8.42 17.71 9.52
C LEU A 64 8.17 19.08 10.18
N PRO A 65 9.04 20.09 9.99
CA PRO A 65 8.81 21.44 10.49
C PRO A 65 7.59 22.06 9.80
N PRO A 66 6.83 22.95 10.49
CA PRO A 66 5.67 23.61 9.90
C PRO A 66 6.10 24.51 8.74
N VAL A 67 5.46 24.35 7.59
CA VAL A 67 5.62 25.26 6.44
C VAL A 67 4.93 26.59 6.78
N PRO A 68 5.59 27.75 6.64
CA PRO A 68 4.95 29.04 6.89
C PRO A 68 3.85 29.30 5.86
N ALA A 69 2.71 29.81 6.33
CA ALA A 69 1.59 30.21 5.48
C ALA A 69 1.99 31.38 4.56
N PRO A 70 1.54 31.41 3.30
CA PRO A 70 1.73 32.57 2.44
C PRO A 70 0.91 33.77 2.96
N ALA A 71 1.53 34.95 2.94
CA ALA A 71 0.91 36.22 3.34
C ALA A 71 -0.31 36.57 2.46
N PRO A 72 -1.31 37.29 3.00
CA PRO A 72 -2.45 37.72 2.21
C PRO A 72 -2.02 38.75 1.15
N ALA A 73 -2.35 38.47 -0.12
CA ALA A 73 -2.20 39.44 -1.20
C ALA A 73 -3.15 40.63 -0.99
N ALA A 74 -2.63 41.83 -1.21
CA ALA A 74 -3.38 43.08 -1.13
C ALA A 74 -4.59 43.08 -2.09
N ALA A 75 -5.69 43.70 -1.64
CA ALA A 75 -6.94 43.79 -2.38
C ALA A 75 -6.79 44.64 -3.67
N PRO A 76 -7.35 44.21 -4.81
CA PRO A 76 -7.65 45.11 -5.91
C PRO A 76 -9.07 45.69 -5.75
N THR A 77 -9.14 47.02 -5.84
CA THR A 77 -10.35 47.83 -5.88
C THR A 77 -11.10 47.62 -7.21
N ALA A 78 -12.37 47.22 -7.15
CA ALA A 78 -13.50 47.69 -8.01
C ALA A 78 -14.73 46.77 -7.79
N PRO A 79 -15.95 47.31 -7.62
CA PRO A 79 -17.16 46.51 -7.61
C PRO A 79 -17.52 46.12 -9.05
N ALA A 80 -17.15 44.91 -9.46
CA ALA A 80 -17.78 44.24 -10.59
C ALA A 80 -19.09 43.60 -10.12
N ALA A 81 -20.15 43.76 -10.92
CA ALA A 81 -21.49 43.25 -10.68
C ALA A 81 -21.51 41.78 -10.20
N PRO A 82 -22.50 41.35 -9.40
CA PRO A 82 -22.61 39.96 -8.94
C PRO A 82 -22.92 39.07 -10.14
N THR A 83 -21.87 38.60 -10.80
CA THR A 83 -21.99 37.47 -11.71
C THR A 83 -22.24 36.27 -10.82
N ALA A 84 -23.44 35.69 -10.89
CA ALA A 84 -23.76 34.46 -10.19
C ALA A 84 -22.71 33.41 -10.57
N ALA A 85 -21.82 33.11 -9.62
CA ALA A 85 -20.82 32.07 -9.80
C ALA A 85 -21.57 30.76 -10.05
N ALA A 86 -21.31 30.14 -11.20
CA ALA A 86 -21.78 28.79 -11.46
C ALA A 86 -21.36 27.90 -10.27
N PRO A 87 -22.22 26.97 -9.83
CA PRO A 87 -21.87 26.08 -8.72
C PRO A 87 -20.54 25.39 -9.02
N PRO A 88 -19.63 25.28 -8.05
CA PRO A 88 -18.37 24.57 -8.24
C PRO A 88 -18.70 23.17 -8.74
N ARG A 89 -18.17 22.81 -9.92
CA ARG A 89 -18.32 21.44 -10.44
C ARG A 89 -17.79 20.47 -9.39
N PRO A 90 -18.48 19.35 -9.09
CA PRO A 90 -17.96 18.33 -8.21
C PRO A 90 -16.60 17.89 -8.73
N GLN A 91 -15.55 18.22 -7.99
CA GLN A 91 -14.21 17.75 -8.33
C GLN A 91 -14.14 16.27 -7.95
N PRO A 92 -13.63 15.40 -8.82
CA PRO A 92 -13.49 13.99 -8.48
C PRO A 92 -12.54 13.87 -7.29
N SER A 93 -12.95 13.10 -6.29
CA SER A 93 -12.17 12.85 -5.09
C SER A 93 -10.82 12.23 -5.49
N GLN A 94 -9.75 12.61 -4.81
CA GLN A 94 -8.44 12.00 -5.08
C GLN A 94 -8.07 11.01 -3.99
N ALA A 95 -7.57 9.84 -4.38
CA ALA A 95 -6.93 8.90 -3.48
C ALA A 95 -5.65 9.55 -2.91
N ALA A 96 -5.70 9.93 -1.64
CA ALA A 96 -4.58 10.54 -0.93
C ALA A 96 -3.57 9.50 -0.45
N ARG A 97 -4.06 8.35 0.04
CA ARG A 97 -3.22 7.28 0.58
C ARG A 97 -3.86 5.92 0.35
N CYS A 98 -3.13 4.96 -0.19
CA CYS A 98 -3.62 3.59 -0.34
C CYS A 98 -2.79 2.61 0.49
N ASP A 99 -3.47 1.58 0.99
CA ASP A 99 -2.90 0.47 1.76
C ASP A 99 -3.41 -0.88 1.24
N ALA A 100 -3.09 -1.97 1.94
CA ALA A 100 -3.48 -3.32 1.55
C ALA A 100 -5.01 -3.56 1.60
N GLY A 101 -5.72 -2.81 2.45
CA GLY A 101 -7.16 -2.93 2.65
C GLY A 101 -8.01 -1.87 1.94
N GLY A 102 -7.42 -0.86 1.31
CA GLY A 102 -8.21 0.25 0.75
C GLY A 102 -7.42 1.49 0.37
N CYS A 103 -8.15 2.56 0.06
CA CYS A 103 -7.61 3.90 -0.13
C CYS A 103 -8.37 4.89 0.74
N TRP A 104 -7.70 5.97 1.14
CA TRP A 104 -8.34 7.17 1.69
C TRP A 104 -8.51 8.19 0.58
N ASP A 105 -9.68 8.82 0.53
CA ASP A 105 -9.89 9.99 -0.34
C ASP A 105 -9.32 11.27 0.27
N SER A 106 -9.36 12.35 -0.50
CA SER A 106 -8.95 13.69 -0.12
C SER A 106 -9.84 14.32 0.95
N GLN A 107 -11.01 13.74 1.22
CA GLN A 107 -11.95 14.16 2.27
C GLN A 107 -11.74 13.36 3.58
N GLY A 108 -10.82 12.40 3.59
CA GLY A 108 -10.53 11.54 4.73
C GLY A 108 -11.44 10.31 4.86
N GLN A 109 -12.32 10.03 3.91
CA GLN A 109 -13.11 8.79 3.91
C GLN A 109 -12.26 7.59 3.52
N ARG A 110 -12.48 6.47 4.22
CA ARG A 110 -11.86 5.18 3.90
C ARG A 110 -12.71 4.45 2.88
N LEU A 111 -12.14 4.18 1.72
CA LEU A 111 -12.69 3.25 0.74
C LEU A 111 -12.01 1.89 0.89
N ASN A 112 -12.79 0.86 1.17
CA ASN A 112 -12.31 -0.51 1.34
C ASN A 112 -12.10 -1.18 -0.01
N ARG A 113 -11.04 -1.96 -0.16
CA ARG A 113 -10.75 -2.66 -1.41
C ARG A 113 -11.49 -4.00 -1.44
N THR A 114 -12.31 -4.17 -2.47
CA THR A 114 -13.06 -5.40 -2.75
C THR A 114 -12.69 -5.87 -4.15
N GLY A 115 -11.77 -6.84 -4.22
CA GLY A 115 -11.15 -7.24 -5.49
C GLY A 115 -10.37 -6.08 -6.11
N ASN A 116 -10.76 -5.68 -7.33
CA ASN A 116 -10.17 -4.56 -8.07
C ASN A 116 -10.96 -3.25 -7.92
N GLN A 117 -12.01 -3.22 -7.10
CA GLN A 117 -12.86 -2.05 -6.87
C GLN A 117 -12.66 -1.51 -5.46
N LEU A 118 -13.01 -0.23 -5.27
CA LEU A 118 -13.06 0.41 -3.96
C LEU A 118 -14.53 0.55 -3.54
N VAL A 119 -14.80 0.47 -2.24
CA VAL A 119 -16.14 0.58 -1.67
C VAL A 119 -16.13 1.64 -0.60
N ASP A 120 -16.95 2.68 -0.74
CA ASP A 120 -17.07 3.73 0.24
C ASP A 120 -17.76 3.23 1.54
N PRO A 121 -17.76 4.02 2.63
CA PRO A 121 -18.47 3.67 3.86
C PRO A 121 -19.99 3.45 3.70
N GLN A 122 -20.58 4.00 2.64
CA GLN A 122 -21.99 3.91 2.28
C GLN A 122 -22.29 2.64 1.44
N GLY A 123 -21.28 1.85 1.11
CA GLY A 123 -21.39 0.61 0.32
C GLY A 123 -21.40 0.82 -1.19
N GLN A 124 -21.15 2.03 -1.68
CA GLN A 124 -21.07 2.34 -3.11
C GLN A 124 -19.71 1.96 -3.68
N LEU A 125 -19.73 1.45 -4.91
CA LEU A 125 -18.53 1.06 -5.64
C LEU A 125 -17.91 2.29 -6.32
N CYS A 126 -16.66 2.58 -5.96
CA CYS A 126 -15.84 3.61 -6.57
C CYS A 126 -14.77 2.99 -7.46
N THR A 127 -14.56 3.60 -8.63
CA THR A 127 -13.48 3.24 -9.55
C THR A 127 -12.27 4.13 -9.33
N GLN A 128 -11.09 3.53 -9.28
CA GLN A 128 -9.82 4.24 -9.16
C GLN A 128 -9.07 4.25 -10.48
N GLN A 129 -8.79 5.44 -11.01
CA GLN A 129 -7.91 5.66 -12.15
C GLN A 129 -6.68 6.45 -11.68
N GLY A 130 -5.59 5.73 -11.36
CA GLY A 130 -4.42 6.34 -10.75
C GLY A 130 -4.73 6.90 -9.35
N THR A 131 -4.64 8.21 -9.18
CA THR A 131 -5.05 8.90 -7.94
C THR A 131 -6.48 9.43 -7.99
N VAL A 132 -7.20 9.31 -9.11
CA VAL A 132 -8.56 9.86 -9.23
C VAL A 132 -9.57 8.79 -8.84
N LEU A 133 -10.53 9.14 -8.00
CA LEU A 133 -11.66 8.32 -7.59
C LEU A 133 -12.94 8.83 -8.25
N SER A 134 -13.68 7.92 -8.88
CA SER A 134 -15.02 8.18 -9.41
C SER A 134 -16.00 7.31 -8.64
N CYS A 135 -16.74 7.94 -7.74
CA CYS A 135 -17.83 7.35 -6.97
C CYS A 135 -19.18 7.84 -7.53
N PRO A 136 -20.22 7.00 -7.54
CA PRO A 136 -21.56 7.39 -7.98
C PRO A 136 -22.20 8.46 -7.08
#